data_AF-A0A9D5TRD0-F1
#
_entry.id   AF-A0A9D5TRD0-F1
#
_cell.length_a   1.000
_cell.length_b   1.000
_cell.length_c   1.000
_cell.angle_alpha   90.00
_cell.angle_beta   90.00
_cell.angle_gamma   90.00
#
_symmetry.space_group_name_H-M   'P 1'
#
loop_
_entity.id
_entity.type
_entity.pdbx_description
1 polymer ?
#
loop_
_entity_poly.entity_id
_entity_poly.type
_entity_poly.pdbx_seq_one_letter_code
_entity_poly.pdbx_strand_id
1 'polypeptide(L)'
;MNVNTKRLKPYFLNTLLTITCCAAYGLIQDIITIPLLLLISVLLGVVFYREHFGLGIANSIVVLTIFTLFFGVVSALVNGVPLILLALALALGVRLKMPLKVLLLLCAGLFMVDLMVSMELLEYFSNGELNISAVMLESGTMVREMMMEQYSDPEMLAMVEEAVRMSVDMAIMLAPGMFIIISTILAYVLIVVYKRVMNRQQVDTSFLIPFEQFGGDRVIAVLYVILFIVLTAAPMGEVFSSAALNVFIVLSFIFAVFGAAVFDYKFKQKGMKKILRRLLIFGALTLSGTFMLIPLFACIVFGLLDSFFDYRHLHTKEEQ
;
A
#
# COMPACT_ATOMS: atom_id res chain seq x y z
N MET A 1 -32.69 -25.05 16.75
CA MET A 1 -31.86 -24.38 15.72
C MET A 1 -31.05 -25.45 15.00
N ASN A 2 -31.45 -25.83 13.78
CA ASN A 2 -30.76 -26.86 13.00
C ASN A 2 -29.53 -26.23 12.33
N VAL A 3 -28.36 -26.35 12.95
CA VAL A 3 -27.10 -25.84 12.37
C VAL A 3 -26.81 -26.66 11.13
N ASN A 4 -26.94 -26.04 9.97
CA ASN A 4 -26.82 -26.67 8.67
C ASN A 4 -25.37 -27.17 8.47
N THR A 5 -25.13 -28.46 8.70
CA THR A 5 -23.81 -29.12 8.71
C THR A 5 -23.01 -28.93 7.41
N LYS A 6 -23.68 -28.62 6.29
CA LYS A 6 -23.03 -28.27 5.02
C LYS A 6 -22.26 -26.94 5.05
N ARG A 7 -22.55 -26.02 5.98
CA ARG A 7 -21.83 -24.74 6.15
C ARG A 7 -20.67 -24.80 7.15
N LEU A 8 -20.68 -25.76 8.08
CA LEU A 8 -19.63 -25.92 9.10
C LEU A 8 -18.28 -26.38 8.54
N LYS A 9 -18.28 -27.27 7.53
CA LYS A 9 -17.04 -27.79 6.92
C LYS A 9 -16.17 -26.70 6.27
N PRO A 10 -16.70 -25.81 5.41
CA PRO A 10 -15.89 -24.72 4.83
C PRO A 10 -15.49 -23.66 5.87
N TYR A 11 -16.31 -23.41 6.90
CA TYR A 11 -15.94 -22.55 8.02
C TYR A 11 -14.73 -23.10 8.77
N PHE A 12 -14.79 -24.37 9.19
CA PHE A 12 -13.70 -25.01 9.93
C PHE A 12 -12.40 -25.05 9.12
N LEU A 13 -12.48 -25.30 7.81
CA LEU A 13 -11.31 -25.28 6.93
C LEU A 13 -10.68 -23.88 6.84
N ASN A 14 -11.48 -22.83 6.72
CA ASN A 14 -10.99 -21.45 6.69
C ASN A 14 -10.39 -21.03 8.04
N THR A 15 -11.01 -21.39 9.15
CA THR A 15 -10.45 -21.17 10.49
C THR A 15 -9.13 -21.90 10.66
N LEU A 16 -9.06 -23.20 10.31
CA LEU A 16 -7.82 -23.96 10.35
C LEU A 16 -6.73 -23.31 9.51
N LEU A 17 -7.05 -22.90 8.27
CA LEU A 17 -6.10 -22.21 7.39
C LEU A 17 -5.63 -20.88 8.00
N THR A 18 -6.54 -20.11 8.59
CA THR A 18 -6.22 -18.84 9.26
C THR A 18 -5.27 -19.08 10.43
N ILE A 19 -5.53 -20.10 11.25
CA ILE A 19 -4.69 -20.53 12.37
C ILE A 19 -3.30 -20.96 11.87
N THR A 20 -3.25 -21.78 10.81
CA THR A 20 -1.97 -22.22 10.22
C THR A 20 -1.18 -21.04 9.68
N CYS A 21 -1.83 -20.05 9.04
CA CYS A 21 -1.15 -18.84 8.59
C CYS A 21 -0.65 -17.99 9.77
N CYS A 22 -1.41 -17.85 10.86
CA CYS A 22 -0.96 -17.14 12.06
C CYS A 22 0.22 -17.85 12.74
N ALA A 23 0.22 -19.18 12.78
CA ALA A 23 1.35 -19.96 13.31
C ALA A 23 2.58 -19.85 12.39
N ALA A 24 2.39 -19.91 11.07
CA ALA A 24 3.47 -19.75 10.10
C ALA A 24 4.10 -18.35 10.15
N TYR A 25 3.33 -17.32 10.50
CA TYR A 25 3.83 -15.96 10.69
C TYR A 25 4.93 -15.89 11.75
N GLY A 26 4.87 -16.73 12.79
CA GLY A 26 5.92 -16.78 13.80
C GLY A 26 7.17 -17.54 13.40
N LEU A 27 7.05 -18.43 12.42
CA LEU A 27 8.15 -19.25 11.95
C LEU A 27 8.91 -18.62 10.79
N ILE A 28 8.22 -17.77 10.02
CA ILE A 28 8.75 -17.10 8.84
C ILE A 28 9.09 -15.67 9.23
N GLN A 29 10.38 -15.36 9.37
CA GLN A 29 10.85 -13.99 9.47
C GLN A 29 10.95 -13.35 8.06
N ASP A 30 11.14 -12.03 8.01
CA ASP A 30 11.44 -11.25 6.81
C ASP A 30 10.25 -10.99 5.84
N ILE A 31 10.56 -10.66 4.58
CA ILE A 31 9.67 -10.10 3.56
C ILE A 31 8.41 -10.96 3.28
N ILE A 32 8.46 -12.26 3.57
CA ILE A 32 7.34 -13.20 3.36
C ILE A 32 6.20 -12.96 4.36
N THR A 33 6.47 -12.27 5.47
CA THR A 33 5.48 -11.91 6.50
C THR A 33 4.34 -11.05 5.94
N ILE A 34 4.65 -10.05 5.09
CA ILE A 34 3.65 -9.13 4.53
C ILE A 34 2.57 -9.87 3.70
N PRO A 35 2.93 -10.71 2.70
CA PRO A 35 1.95 -11.53 2.00
C PRO A 35 1.09 -12.41 2.90
N LEU A 36 1.67 -12.93 3.98
CA LEU A 36 0.99 -13.82 4.92
C LEU A 36 -0.04 -13.06 5.77
N LEU A 37 0.31 -11.87 6.25
CA LEU A 37 -0.60 -10.94 6.94
C LEU A 37 -1.79 -10.58 6.05
N LEU A 38 -1.53 -10.20 4.79
CA LEU A 38 -2.59 -9.91 3.82
C LEU A 38 -3.52 -11.12 3.60
N LEU A 39 -2.95 -12.33 3.55
CA LEU A 39 -3.74 -13.55 3.40
C LEU A 39 -4.64 -13.79 4.61
N ILE A 40 -4.15 -13.57 5.83
CA ILE A 40 -4.94 -13.69 7.07
C ILE A 40 -6.16 -12.76 7.03
N SER A 41 -5.98 -11.47 6.69
CA SER A 41 -7.09 -10.53 6.56
C SER A 41 -8.10 -10.93 5.48
N VAL A 42 -7.63 -11.48 4.35
CA VAL A 42 -8.51 -11.98 3.28
C VAL A 42 -9.36 -13.15 3.78
N LEU A 43 -8.74 -14.13 4.43
CA LEU A 43 -9.44 -15.32 4.94
C LEU A 43 -10.47 -14.95 6.00
N LEU A 44 -10.09 -14.07 6.92
CA LEU A 44 -10.99 -13.57 7.95
C LEU A 44 -12.14 -12.75 7.34
N GLY A 45 -11.85 -11.91 6.33
CA GLY A 45 -12.87 -11.15 5.61
C GLY A 45 -13.86 -12.04 4.85
N VAL A 46 -13.42 -13.22 4.36
CA VAL A 46 -14.30 -14.21 3.73
C VAL A 46 -15.28 -14.78 4.76
N VAL A 47 -14.80 -15.08 5.96
CA VAL A 47 -15.62 -15.59 7.08
C VAL A 47 -16.64 -14.52 7.48
N PHE A 48 -16.21 -13.27 7.69
CA PHE A 48 -17.10 -12.16 8.00
C PHE A 48 -18.18 -11.92 6.94
N TYR A 49 -17.87 -12.15 5.66
CA TYR A 49 -18.82 -12.00 4.56
C TYR A 49 -19.84 -13.14 4.49
N ARG A 50 -19.38 -14.40 4.53
CA ARG A 50 -20.22 -15.59 4.27
C ARG A 50 -21.01 -16.06 5.47
N GLU A 51 -20.36 -16.12 6.62
CA GLU A 51 -20.93 -16.66 7.84
C GLU A 51 -21.55 -15.52 8.64
N HIS A 52 -22.53 -15.85 9.50
CA HIS A 52 -23.12 -14.86 10.40
C HIS A 52 -22.00 -14.08 11.11
N PHE A 53 -22.18 -12.77 11.30
CA PHE A 53 -21.17 -11.87 11.86
C PHE A 53 -20.52 -12.43 13.15
N GLY A 54 -21.29 -13.17 13.96
CA GLY A 54 -20.80 -13.86 15.16
C GLY A 54 -19.70 -14.91 14.94
N LEU A 55 -19.71 -15.65 13.82
CA LEU A 55 -18.63 -16.59 13.50
C LEU A 55 -17.34 -15.87 13.10
N GLY A 56 -17.45 -14.70 12.46
CA GLY A 56 -16.31 -13.81 12.21
C GLY A 56 -15.69 -13.29 13.51
N ILE A 57 -16.53 -12.88 14.48
CA ILE A 57 -16.07 -12.47 15.82
C ILE A 57 -15.35 -13.63 16.52
N ALA A 58 -15.93 -14.83 16.52
CA ALA A 58 -15.31 -16.00 17.14
C ALA A 58 -13.93 -16.30 16.53
N ASN A 59 -13.82 -16.27 15.19
CA ASN A 59 -12.55 -16.47 14.50
C ASN A 59 -11.53 -15.35 14.81
N SER A 60 -12.00 -14.11 14.98
CA SER A 60 -11.16 -12.97 15.37
C SER A 60 -10.59 -13.13 16.78
N ILE A 61 -11.40 -13.63 17.73
CA ILE A 61 -10.92 -13.95 19.09
C ILE A 61 -9.84 -15.01 19.03
N VAL A 62 -10.02 -16.07 18.23
CA VAL A 62 -9.00 -17.12 18.05
C VAL A 62 -7.69 -16.54 17.51
N VAL A 63 -7.76 -15.66 16.51
CA VAL A 63 -6.58 -14.97 15.97
C VAL A 63 -5.88 -14.17 17.07
N LEU A 64 -6.60 -13.34 17.83
CA LEU A 64 -6.02 -12.57 18.94
C LEU A 64 -5.39 -13.47 20.01
N THR A 65 -6.05 -14.58 20.36
CA THR A 65 -5.51 -15.55 21.32
C THR A 65 -4.20 -16.15 20.80
N ILE A 66 -4.12 -16.53 19.54
CA ILE A 66 -2.88 -17.06 18.94
C ILE A 66 -1.78 -16.01 18.97
N PHE A 67 -2.05 -14.78 18.52
CA PHE A 67 -1.05 -13.73 18.55
C PHE A 67 -0.56 -13.45 19.98
N THR A 68 -1.47 -13.46 20.95
CA THR A 68 -1.14 -13.26 22.37
C THR A 68 -0.29 -14.40 22.92
N LEU A 69 -0.63 -15.66 22.61
CA LEU A 69 0.06 -16.84 23.13
C LEU A 69 1.47 -17.01 22.55
N PHE A 70 1.65 -16.71 21.25
CA PHE A 70 2.93 -16.94 20.56
C PHE A 70 3.85 -15.72 20.54
N PHE A 71 3.30 -14.50 20.55
CA PHE A 71 4.06 -13.26 20.36
C PHE A 71 3.83 -12.21 21.45
N GLY A 72 2.99 -12.53 22.45
CA GLY A 72 2.65 -11.61 23.53
C GLY A 72 1.54 -10.62 23.18
N VAL A 73 1.05 -9.93 24.21
CA VAL A 73 -0.09 -9.00 24.13
C VAL A 73 0.18 -7.84 23.18
N VAL A 74 1.40 -7.30 23.18
CA VAL A 74 1.79 -6.17 22.32
C VAL A 74 1.65 -6.53 20.85
N SER A 75 2.15 -7.69 20.42
CA SER A 75 2.02 -8.14 19.03
C SER A 75 0.56 -8.42 18.64
N ALA A 76 -0.29 -8.88 19.57
CA ALA A 76 -1.71 -9.05 19.31
C ALA A 76 -2.43 -7.71 19.08
N LEU A 77 -2.02 -6.66 19.77
CA LEU A 77 -2.52 -5.30 19.57
C LEU A 77 -2.01 -4.70 18.26
N VAL A 78 -0.70 -4.78 18.03
CA VAL A 78 0.00 -4.20 16.87
C VAL A 78 -0.40 -4.89 15.58
N ASN A 79 -0.43 -6.23 15.54
CA ASN A 79 -0.70 -6.96 14.30
C ASN A 79 -2.13 -7.53 14.26
N GLY A 80 -2.62 -8.09 15.38
CA GLY A 80 -3.90 -8.81 15.39
C GLY A 80 -5.11 -7.91 15.16
N VAL A 81 -5.21 -6.79 15.88
CA VAL A 81 -6.36 -5.88 15.78
C VAL A 81 -6.49 -5.24 14.39
N PRO A 82 -5.42 -4.70 13.77
CA PRO A 82 -5.47 -4.15 12.43
C PRO A 82 -5.91 -5.16 11.37
N LEU A 83 -5.42 -6.41 11.44
CA LEU A 83 -5.84 -7.47 10.52
C LEU A 83 -7.35 -7.73 10.57
N ILE A 84 -7.93 -7.67 11.78
CA ILE A 84 -9.37 -7.84 12.02
C ILE A 84 -10.16 -6.65 11.46
N LEU A 85 -9.69 -5.43 11.70
CA LEU A 85 -10.32 -4.22 11.16
C LEU A 85 -10.29 -4.19 9.63
N LEU A 86 -9.17 -4.58 9.01
CA LEU A 86 -9.04 -4.72 7.57
C LEU A 86 -9.98 -5.80 7.02
N ALA A 87 -10.05 -6.96 7.67
CA ALA A 87 -10.97 -8.04 7.31
C ALA A 87 -12.44 -7.58 7.36
N LEU A 88 -12.81 -6.82 8.40
CA LEU A 88 -14.13 -6.22 8.56
C LEU A 88 -14.43 -5.22 7.43
N ALA A 89 -13.48 -4.32 7.13
CA ALA A 89 -13.60 -3.33 6.07
C ALA A 89 -13.84 -3.98 4.70
N LEU A 90 -13.11 -5.04 4.36
CA LEU A 90 -13.31 -5.80 3.12
C LEU A 90 -14.70 -6.45 3.06
N ALA A 91 -15.12 -7.11 4.15
CA ALA A 91 -16.40 -7.80 4.21
C ALA A 91 -17.58 -6.82 4.10
N LEU A 92 -17.52 -5.68 4.81
CA LEU A 92 -18.51 -4.60 4.73
C LEU A 92 -18.49 -3.95 3.35
N GLY A 93 -17.32 -3.70 2.79
CA GLY A 93 -17.15 -3.12 1.46
C GLY A 93 -17.85 -3.94 0.38
N VAL A 94 -17.72 -5.26 0.42
CA VAL A 94 -18.41 -6.13 -0.55
C VAL A 94 -19.91 -6.28 -0.25
N ARG A 95 -20.32 -6.36 1.02
CA ARG A 95 -21.75 -6.41 1.38
C ARG A 95 -22.52 -5.15 0.97
N LEU A 96 -21.91 -3.99 1.18
CA LEU A 96 -22.50 -2.68 0.87
C LEU A 96 -22.22 -2.24 -0.57
N LYS A 97 -21.54 -3.06 -1.38
CA LYS A 97 -21.13 -2.75 -2.77
C LYS A 97 -20.43 -1.39 -2.88
N MET A 98 -19.53 -1.09 -1.94
CA MET A 98 -18.82 0.18 -1.91
C MET A 98 -17.96 0.37 -3.17
N PRO A 99 -17.93 1.58 -3.76
CA PRO A 99 -17.06 1.85 -4.89
C PRO A 99 -15.58 1.68 -4.49
N LEU A 100 -14.74 1.27 -5.45
CA LEU A 100 -13.34 0.96 -5.20
C LEU A 100 -12.60 2.11 -4.49
N LYS A 101 -12.89 3.37 -4.85
CA LYS A 101 -12.26 4.56 -4.25
C LYS A 101 -12.51 4.64 -2.74
N VAL A 102 -13.74 4.36 -2.29
CA VAL A 102 -14.13 4.40 -0.87
C VAL A 102 -13.51 3.23 -0.12
N LEU A 103 -13.56 2.02 -0.70
CA LEU A 103 -12.96 0.85 -0.07
C LEU A 103 -11.43 0.97 0.04
N LEU A 104 -10.79 1.52 -0.99
CA LEU A 104 -9.35 1.78 -1.00
C LEU A 104 -8.97 2.80 0.06
N LEU A 105 -9.71 3.92 0.16
CA LEU A 105 -9.48 4.94 1.19
C LEU A 105 -9.64 4.36 2.60
N LEU A 106 -10.68 3.56 2.83
CA LEU A 106 -10.92 2.93 4.12
C LEU A 106 -9.78 1.98 4.50
N CYS A 107 -9.39 1.07 3.61
CA CYS A 107 -8.31 0.12 3.87
C CYS A 107 -6.94 0.82 3.99
N ALA A 108 -6.64 1.82 3.15
CA ALA A 108 -5.41 2.58 3.23
C ALA A 108 -5.34 3.40 4.53
N GLY A 109 -6.46 3.99 4.95
CA GLY A 109 -6.58 4.68 6.24
C GLY A 109 -6.34 3.74 7.42
N LEU A 110 -6.89 2.53 7.38
CA LEU A 110 -6.62 1.51 8.41
C LEU A 110 -5.16 1.09 8.45
N PHE A 111 -4.50 0.89 7.30
CA PHE A 111 -3.05 0.64 7.25
C PHE A 111 -2.22 1.81 7.76
N MET A 112 -2.64 3.05 7.48
CA MET A 112 -1.95 4.23 8.00
C MET A 112 -2.05 4.31 9.52
N VAL A 113 -3.25 4.12 10.08
CA VAL A 113 -3.45 4.10 11.53
C VAL A 113 -2.67 2.95 12.17
N ASP A 114 -2.67 1.77 11.55
CA ASP A 114 -1.88 0.62 11.97
C ASP A 114 -0.38 0.95 12.04
N LEU A 115 0.19 1.50 10.96
CA LEU A 115 1.60 1.91 10.95
C LEU A 115 1.89 2.96 12.02
N MET A 116 1.04 3.98 12.17
CA MET A 116 1.26 5.03 13.17
C MET A 116 1.24 4.48 14.60
N VAL A 117 0.24 3.67 14.94
CA VAL A 117 0.13 3.05 16.27
C VAL A 117 1.26 2.06 16.51
N SER A 118 1.66 1.29 15.50
CA SER A 118 2.79 0.37 15.57
C SER A 118 4.09 1.10 15.89
N MET A 119 4.34 2.22 15.23
CA MET A 119 5.56 3.01 15.46
C MET A 119 5.56 3.69 16.84
N GLU A 120 4.43 4.22 17.29
CA GLU A 120 4.31 4.83 18.62
C GLU A 120 4.47 3.79 19.74
N LEU A 121 3.89 2.60 19.58
CA LEU A 121 4.10 1.50 20.52
C LEU A 121 5.55 1.03 20.53
N LEU A 122 6.20 0.90 19.36
CA LEU A 122 7.62 0.55 19.27
C LEU A 122 8.50 1.59 19.97
N GLU A 123 8.24 2.87 19.77
CA GLU A 123 8.94 3.96 20.45
C GLU A 123 8.77 3.86 21.97
N TYR A 124 7.54 3.64 22.44
CA TYR A 124 7.25 3.46 23.87
C TYR A 124 7.98 2.25 24.47
N PHE A 125 7.94 1.09 23.82
CA PHE A 125 8.58 -0.13 24.33
C PHE A 125 10.10 -0.14 24.22
N SER A 126 10.68 0.67 23.32
CA SER A 126 12.12 0.83 23.16
C SER A 126 12.71 1.99 23.97
N ASN A 127 11.92 2.64 24.84
CA ASN A 127 12.32 3.85 25.57
C ASN A 127 12.86 4.97 24.65
N GLY A 128 12.33 5.07 23.42
CA GLY A 128 12.73 6.07 22.43
C GLY A 128 13.92 5.68 21.54
N GLU A 129 14.52 4.50 21.71
CA GLU A 129 15.64 4.05 20.88
C GLU A 129 15.22 3.70 19.44
N LEU A 130 13.98 3.24 19.22
CA LEU A 130 13.46 2.86 17.90
C LEU A 130 12.44 3.89 17.38
N ASN A 131 12.93 5.08 16.99
CA ASN A 131 12.15 6.05 16.21
C ASN A 131 12.62 6.06 14.74
N ILE A 132 11.75 6.42 13.79
CA ILE A 132 12.03 6.55 12.35
C ILE A 132 13.29 7.37 12.10
N SER A 133 13.43 8.50 12.81
CA SER A 133 14.60 9.37 12.70
C SER A 133 15.88 8.64 13.09
N ALA A 134 15.85 7.88 14.20
CA ALA A 134 16.99 7.09 14.67
C ALA A 134 17.37 5.98 13.67
N VAL A 135 16.39 5.22 13.16
CA VAL A 135 16.63 4.15 12.17
C VAL A 135 17.18 4.71 10.85
N MET A 136 16.66 5.85 10.40
CA MET A 136 17.14 6.52 9.17
C MET A 136 18.54 7.10 9.35
N LEU A 137 18.85 7.67 10.53
CA LEU A 137 20.19 8.15 10.87
C LEU A 137 21.19 6.99 10.94
N GLU A 138 20.84 5.88 11.58
CA GLU A 138 21.67 4.67 11.67
C GLU A 138 21.95 4.07 10.28
N SER A 139 20.93 4.01 9.42
CA SER A 139 21.10 3.58 8.03
C SER A 139 22.02 4.54 7.27
N GLY A 140 21.87 5.85 7.50
CA GLY A 140 22.75 6.87 6.94
C GLY A 140 24.20 6.72 7.40
N THR A 141 24.44 6.43 8.68
CA THR A 141 25.79 6.20 9.21
C THR A 141 26.43 4.95 8.61
N MET A 142 25.67 3.86 8.43
CA MET A 142 26.18 2.66 7.75
C MET A 142 26.58 2.95 6.30
N VAL A 143 25.75 3.70 5.56
CA VAL A 143 26.07 4.10 4.17
C VAL A 143 27.30 5.01 4.13
N ARG A 144 27.41 5.95 5.08
CA ARG A 144 28.57 6.83 5.22
C ARG A 144 29.84 6.03 5.45
N GLU A 145 29.82 5.09 6.41
CA GLU A 145 30.97 4.23 6.72
C GLU A 145 31.41 3.40 5.52
N MET A 146 30.47 2.74 4.82
CA MET A 146 30.77 1.99 3.59
C MET A 146 31.39 2.87 2.50
N MET A 147 30.92 4.11 2.33
CA MET A 147 31.46 5.03 1.33
C MET A 147 32.83 5.59 1.74
N MET A 148 33.05 5.84 3.03
CA MET A 148 34.34 6.28 3.56
C MET A 148 35.43 5.21 3.44
N GLU A 149 35.07 3.92 3.51
CA GLU A 149 36.00 2.83 3.24
C GLU A 149 36.44 2.79 1.76
N GLN A 150 35.60 3.31 0.86
CA GLN A 150 35.83 3.27 -0.58
C GLN A 150 36.58 4.48 -1.13
N TYR A 151 36.55 5.62 -0.43
CA TYR A 151 37.16 6.88 -0.85
C TYR A 151 38.13 7.42 0.21
N SER A 152 39.35 7.78 -0.18
CA SER A 152 40.40 8.28 0.72
C SER A 152 40.67 9.78 0.59
N ASP A 153 40.03 10.46 -0.34
CA ASP A 153 40.20 11.89 -0.61
C ASP A 153 39.32 12.74 0.33
N PRO A 154 39.91 13.66 1.14
CA PRO A 154 39.16 14.50 2.07
C PRO A 154 38.04 15.34 1.44
N GLU A 155 38.20 15.82 0.21
CA GLU A 155 37.16 16.60 -0.48
C GLU A 155 35.97 15.72 -0.87
N MET A 156 36.24 14.52 -1.37
CA MET A 156 35.19 13.53 -1.66
C MET A 156 34.48 13.04 -0.41
N LEU A 157 35.21 12.86 0.70
CA LEU A 157 34.63 12.48 1.98
C LEU A 157 33.66 13.54 2.50
N ALA A 158 34.00 14.83 2.36
CA ALA A 158 33.10 15.93 2.73
C ALA A 158 31.84 15.97 1.86
N MET A 159 31.97 15.76 0.55
CA MET A 159 30.82 15.68 -0.38
C MET A 159 29.91 14.47 -0.08
N VAL A 160 30.50 13.31 0.23
CA VAL A 160 29.75 12.10 0.62
C VAL A 160 29.00 12.34 1.92
N GLU A 161 29.63 12.95 2.92
CA GLU A 161 28.98 13.27 4.19
C GLU A 161 27.81 14.24 4.02
N GLU A 162 27.98 15.28 3.21
CA GLU A 162 26.89 16.22 2.89
C GLU A 162 25.75 15.53 2.13
N ALA A 163 26.07 14.72 1.11
CA ALA A 163 25.09 14.00 0.32
C ALA A 163 24.28 12.99 1.16
N VAL A 164 24.94 12.25 2.05
CA VAL A 164 24.26 11.32 2.97
C VAL A 164 23.36 12.09 3.94
N ARG A 165 23.85 13.18 4.54
CA ARG A 165 23.04 14.00 5.46
C ARG A 165 21.79 14.54 4.77
N MET A 166 21.95 15.14 3.58
CA MET A 166 20.83 15.65 2.80
C MET A 166 19.83 14.54 2.44
N SER A 167 20.32 13.34 2.12
CA SER A 167 19.48 12.20 1.79
C SER A 167 18.67 11.71 2.99
N VAL A 168 19.27 11.64 4.17
CA VAL A 168 18.58 11.26 5.42
C VAL A 168 17.53 12.31 5.79
N ASP A 169 17.89 13.60 5.76
CA ASP A 169 16.96 14.70 6.06
C ASP A 169 15.76 14.68 5.10
N MET A 170 16.01 14.45 3.81
CA MET A 170 14.96 14.32 2.80
C MET A 170 14.10 13.07 3.01
N ALA A 171 14.70 11.93 3.37
CA ALA A 171 13.96 10.70 3.65
C ALA A 171 13.02 10.87 4.85
N ILE A 172 13.50 11.50 5.93
CA ILE A 172 12.68 11.82 7.11
C ILE A 172 11.54 12.77 6.73
N MET A 173 11.85 13.82 5.96
CA MET A 173 10.85 14.80 5.53
C MET A 173 9.75 14.18 4.65
N LEU A 174 10.07 13.19 3.83
CA LEU A 174 9.15 12.54 2.88
C LEU A 174 8.50 11.26 3.43
N ALA A 175 8.90 10.79 4.62
CA ALA A 175 8.38 9.57 5.23
C ALA A 175 6.84 9.54 5.32
N PRO A 176 6.14 10.63 5.70
CA PRO A 176 4.67 10.61 5.76
C PRO A 176 4.01 10.29 4.41
N GLY A 177 4.48 10.92 3.32
CA GLY A 177 3.99 10.68 1.97
C GLY A 177 4.28 9.25 1.51
N MET A 178 5.46 8.72 1.85
CA MET A 178 5.83 7.34 1.56
C MET A 178 4.94 6.33 2.30
N PHE A 179 4.58 6.59 3.57
CA PHE A 179 3.63 5.74 4.29
C PHE A 179 2.25 5.75 3.64
N ILE A 180 1.75 6.90 3.19
CA ILE A 180 0.47 6.98 2.46
C ILE A 180 0.53 6.13 1.18
N ILE A 181 1.62 6.22 0.42
CA ILE A 181 1.82 5.45 -0.81
C ILE A 181 1.85 3.95 -0.50
N ILE A 182 2.66 3.51 0.45
CA ILE A 182 2.80 2.10 0.82
C ILE A 182 1.46 1.53 1.32
N SER A 183 0.78 2.25 2.22
CA SER A 183 -0.55 1.88 2.72
C SER A 183 -1.57 1.74 1.60
N THR A 184 -1.54 2.65 0.61
CA THR A 184 -2.42 2.60 -0.56
C THR A 184 -2.11 1.40 -1.46
N ILE A 185 -0.83 1.10 -1.69
CA ILE A 185 -0.41 -0.07 -2.47
C ILE A 185 -0.87 -1.35 -1.78
N LEU A 186 -0.60 -1.50 -0.47
CA LEU A 186 -0.97 -2.67 0.31
C LEU A 186 -2.50 -2.86 0.35
N ALA A 187 -3.25 -1.77 0.57
CA ALA A 187 -4.71 -1.77 0.50
C ALA A 187 -5.22 -2.23 -0.87
N TYR A 188 -4.63 -1.73 -1.96
CA TYR A 188 -5.03 -2.15 -3.30
C TYR A 188 -4.73 -3.63 -3.56
N VAL A 189 -3.54 -4.11 -3.18
CA VAL A 189 -3.17 -5.53 -3.28
C VAL A 189 -4.15 -6.38 -2.49
N LEU A 190 -4.47 -5.98 -1.26
CA LEU A 190 -5.42 -6.65 -0.39
C LEU A 190 -6.80 -6.78 -1.05
N ILE A 191 -7.34 -5.67 -1.57
CA ILE A 191 -8.63 -5.65 -2.27
C ILE A 191 -8.60 -6.54 -3.52
N VAL A 192 -7.51 -6.54 -4.29
CA VAL A 192 -7.37 -7.37 -5.50
C VAL A 192 -7.35 -8.85 -5.15
N VAL A 193 -6.60 -9.24 -4.11
CA VAL A 193 -6.56 -10.63 -3.62
C VAL A 193 -7.95 -11.05 -3.11
N TYR A 194 -8.58 -10.20 -2.29
CA TYR A 194 -9.93 -10.44 -1.77
C TYR A 194 -10.96 -10.61 -2.88
N LYS A 195 -10.97 -9.69 -3.87
CA LYS A 195 -11.82 -9.75 -5.07
C LYS A 195 -11.65 -11.08 -5.80
N ARG A 196 -10.41 -11.56 -5.94
CA ARG A 196 -10.13 -12.84 -6.61
C ARG A 196 -10.71 -14.04 -5.85
N VAL A 197 -10.64 -14.03 -4.51
CA VAL A 197 -11.24 -15.07 -3.67
C VAL A 197 -12.78 -15.02 -3.74
N MET A 198 -13.37 -13.82 -3.66
CA MET A 198 -14.81 -13.61 -3.79
C MET A 198 -15.36 -14.05 -5.15
N ASN A 199 -14.66 -13.76 -6.24
CA ASN A 199 -15.06 -14.20 -7.59
C ASN A 199 -15.04 -15.72 -7.76
N ARG A 200 -14.06 -16.42 -7.16
CA ARG A 200 -14.04 -17.89 -7.13
C ARG A 200 -15.24 -18.46 -6.39
N GLN A 201 -15.81 -17.69 -5.47
CA GLN A 201 -16.99 -18.01 -4.70
C GLN A 201 -18.30 -17.54 -5.36
N GLN A 202 -18.25 -17.10 -6.61
CA GLN A 202 -19.39 -16.59 -7.39
C GLN A 202 -20.07 -15.37 -6.77
N VAL A 203 -19.34 -14.58 -5.97
CA VAL A 203 -19.83 -13.29 -5.46
C VAL A 203 -19.63 -12.22 -6.53
N ASP A 204 -20.66 -11.42 -6.77
CA ASP A 204 -20.59 -10.30 -7.71
C ASP A 204 -19.65 -9.21 -7.17
N THR A 205 -18.59 -8.91 -7.92
CA THR A 205 -17.63 -7.84 -7.64
C THR A 205 -17.47 -6.87 -8.82
N SER A 206 -18.50 -6.79 -9.67
CA SER A 206 -18.53 -5.92 -10.85
C SER A 206 -18.36 -4.44 -10.52
N PHE A 207 -18.83 -3.99 -9.35
CA PHE A 207 -18.68 -2.63 -8.84
C PHE A 207 -17.22 -2.22 -8.57
N LEU A 208 -16.29 -3.16 -8.47
CA LEU A 208 -14.86 -2.87 -8.36
C LEU A 208 -14.26 -2.70 -9.76
N ILE A 209 -14.01 -1.45 -10.14
CA ILE A 209 -13.43 -1.11 -11.45
C ILE A 209 -12.06 -1.81 -11.67
N PRO A 210 -11.78 -2.30 -12.88
CA PRO A 210 -10.48 -2.85 -13.23
C PRO A 210 -9.41 -1.76 -13.37
N PHE A 211 -8.15 -2.13 -13.11
CA PHE A 211 -6.98 -1.24 -13.16
C PHE A 211 -6.90 -0.39 -14.44
N GLU A 212 -7.09 -1.00 -15.60
CA GLU A 212 -7.04 -0.35 -16.92
C GLU A 212 -8.08 0.78 -17.11
N GLN A 213 -9.10 0.86 -16.24
CA GLN A 213 -10.13 1.91 -16.23
C GLN A 213 -9.89 2.99 -15.16
N PHE A 214 -8.75 2.98 -14.46
CA PHE A 214 -8.44 4.03 -13.49
C PHE A 214 -8.12 5.33 -14.20
N GLY A 215 -9.01 6.32 -14.15
CA GLY A 215 -8.81 7.67 -14.69
C GLY A 215 -8.61 8.71 -13.59
N GLY A 216 -7.87 9.78 -13.92
CA GLY A 216 -7.71 10.95 -13.07
C GLY A 216 -8.78 12.00 -13.33
N ASP A 217 -9.10 12.78 -12.30
CA ASP A 217 -9.98 13.94 -12.41
C ASP A 217 -9.19 15.15 -12.91
N ARG A 218 -9.76 15.93 -13.85
CA ARG A 218 -9.18 17.18 -14.34
C ARG A 218 -8.86 18.15 -13.23
N VAL A 219 -9.73 18.24 -12.20
CA VAL A 219 -9.52 19.14 -11.07
C VAL A 219 -8.25 18.75 -10.30
N ILE A 220 -8.04 17.46 -10.07
CA ILE A 220 -6.85 16.95 -9.38
C ILE A 220 -5.59 17.17 -10.23
N ALA A 221 -5.69 17.06 -11.56
CA ALA A 221 -4.58 17.34 -12.47
C ALA A 221 -4.18 18.82 -12.45
N VAL A 222 -5.15 19.73 -12.45
CA VAL A 222 -4.87 21.18 -12.32
C VAL A 222 -4.23 21.49 -10.98
N LEU A 223 -4.73 20.93 -9.88
CA LEU A 223 -4.13 21.09 -8.55
C LEU A 223 -2.67 20.61 -8.50
N TYR A 224 -2.37 19.49 -9.16
CA TYR A 224 -1.01 18.97 -9.25
C TYR A 224 -0.06 19.91 -10.00
N VAL A 225 -0.50 20.49 -11.13
CA VAL A 225 0.31 21.46 -11.90
C VAL A 225 0.53 22.74 -11.10
N ILE A 226 -0.49 23.26 -10.41
CA ILE A 226 -0.36 24.43 -9.54
C ILE A 226 0.65 24.13 -8.42
N LEU A 227 0.52 22.98 -7.75
CA LEU A 227 1.43 22.57 -6.69
C LEU A 227 2.87 22.44 -7.18
N PHE A 228 3.08 21.90 -8.38
CA PHE A 228 4.40 21.84 -9.02
C PHE A 228 5.00 23.24 -9.23
N ILE A 229 4.23 24.19 -9.77
CA ILE A 229 4.69 25.57 -10.00
C ILE A 229 5.00 26.28 -8.67
N VAL A 230 4.18 26.08 -7.65
CA VAL A 230 4.41 26.65 -6.32
C VAL A 230 5.71 26.10 -5.72
N LEU A 231 5.95 24.79 -5.85
CA LEU A 231 7.15 24.15 -5.33
C LEU A 231 8.42 24.53 -6.08
N THR A 232 8.35 24.85 -7.37
CA THR A 232 9.52 25.33 -8.13
C THR A 232 9.82 26.81 -7.89
N ALA A 233 8.82 27.60 -7.48
CA ALA A 233 8.97 29.03 -7.18
C ALA A 233 9.29 29.34 -5.71
N ALA A 234 9.00 28.40 -4.79
CA ALA A 234 9.20 28.60 -3.35
C ALA A 234 10.64 28.25 -2.89
N PRO A 235 11.24 29.03 -1.99
CA PRO A 235 12.50 28.66 -1.36
C PRO A 235 12.33 27.40 -0.49
N MET A 236 13.24 26.44 -0.63
CA MET A 236 13.27 25.21 0.17
C MET A 236 13.52 25.55 1.66
N GLY A 237 12.66 25.08 2.58
CA GLY A 237 12.94 25.13 4.02
C GLY A 237 11.78 25.53 4.95
N GLU A 238 10.66 26.05 4.43
CA GLU A 238 9.50 26.39 5.27
C GLU A 238 8.61 25.17 5.56
N VAL A 239 7.91 25.14 6.71
CA VAL A 239 6.99 24.03 7.08
C VAL A 239 5.92 23.80 6.01
N PHE A 240 5.46 24.88 5.36
CA PHE A 240 4.53 24.81 4.22
C PHE A 240 5.14 24.04 3.04
N SER A 241 6.44 24.17 2.79
CA SER A 241 7.16 23.44 1.74
C SER A 241 7.20 21.93 2.02
N SER A 242 7.35 21.50 3.28
CA SER A 242 7.38 20.08 3.64
C SER A 242 6.03 19.38 3.44
N ALA A 243 4.94 20.01 3.88
CA ALA A 243 3.59 19.48 3.66
C ALA A 243 3.23 19.45 2.17
N ALA A 244 3.54 20.53 1.44
CA ALA A 244 3.33 20.61 0.00
C ALA A 244 4.13 19.53 -0.77
N LEU A 245 5.38 19.26 -0.37
CA LEU A 245 6.20 18.20 -0.96
C LEU A 245 5.60 16.81 -0.74
N ASN A 246 5.11 16.51 0.46
CA ASN A 246 4.46 15.22 0.74
C ASN A 246 3.18 15.04 -0.11
N VAL A 247 2.34 16.07 -0.20
CA VAL A 247 1.15 16.05 -1.07
C VAL A 247 1.55 15.88 -2.54
N PHE A 248 2.59 16.58 -2.98
CA PHE A 248 3.09 16.50 -4.35
C PHE A 248 3.60 15.10 -4.69
N ILE A 249 4.29 14.42 -3.77
CA ILE A 249 4.75 13.05 -3.96
C ILE A 249 3.58 12.08 -4.04
N VAL A 250 2.59 12.21 -3.17
CA VAL A 250 1.38 11.36 -3.21
C VAL A 250 0.62 11.55 -4.52
N LEU A 251 0.43 12.80 -4.97
CA LEU A 251 -0.19 13.08 -6.26
C LEU A 251 0.65 12.56 -7.44
N SER A 252 1.97 12.72 -7.39
CA SER A 252 2.89 12.17 -8.40
C SER A 252 2.73 10.65 -8.49
N PHE A 253 2.63 9.96 -7.36
CA PHE A 253 2.36 8.52 -7.33
C PHE A 253 0.99 8.19 -7.95
N ILE A 254 -0.06 8.94 -7.63
CA ILE A 254 -1.40 8.74 -8.22
C ILE A 254 -1.35 8.90 -9.75
N PHE A 255 -0.70 9.93 -10.26
CA PHE A 255 -0.55 10.12 -11.71
C PHE A 255 0.34 9.06 -12.35
N ALA A 256 1.40 8.61 -11.67
CA ALA A 256 2.19 7.47 -12.15
C ALA A 256 1.33 6.20 -12.27
N VAL A 257 0.44 5.95 -11.32
CA VAL A 257 -0.53 4.84 -11.37
C VAL A 257 -1.50 5.00 -12.54
N PHE A 258 -2.02 6.21 -12.79
CA PHE A 258 -2.88 6.45 -13.96
C PHE A 258 -2.14 6.26 -15.28
N GLY A 259 -0.90 6.74 -15.41
CA GLY A 259 -0.09 6.48 -16.60
C GLY A 259 0.19 4.99 -16.80
N ALA A 260 0.51 4.26 -15.72
CA ALA A 260 0.64 2.81 -15.76
C ALA A 260 -0.66 2.13 -16.23
N ALA A 261 -1.83 2.61 -15.82
CA ALA A 261 -3.12 2.13 -16.30
C ALA A 261 -3.35 2.43 -17.80
N VAL A 262 -2.90 3.59 -18.30
CA VAL A 262 -2.91 3.93 -19.73
C VAL A 262 -2.04 2.96 -20.53
N PHE A 263 -0.82 2.68 -20.05
CA PHE A 263 0.05 1.68 -20.70
C PHE A 263 -0.58 0.29 -20.70
N ASP A 264 -1.18 -0.15 -19.58
CA ASP A 264 -1.88 -1.43 -19.49
C ASP A 264 -3.03 -1.53 -20.51
N TYR A 265 -3.79 -0.45 -20.68
CA TYR A 265 -4.85 -0.34 -21.67
C TYR A 265 -4.31 -0.42 -23.11
N LYS A 266 -3.25 0.33 -23.44
CA LYS A 266 -2.63 0.31 -24.78
C LYS A 266 -2.03 -1.06 -25.10
N PHE A 267 -1.39 -1.72 -24.15
CA PHE A 267 -0.91 -3.11 -24.33
C PHE A 267 -2.06 -4.11 -24.49
N LYS A 268 -3.19 -3.90 -23.82
CA LYS A 268 -4.40 -4.70 -24.04
C LYS A 268 -4.91 -4.56 -25.47
N GLN A 269 -4.98 -3.34 -26.01
CA GLN A 269 -5.40 -3.10 -27.40
C GLN A 269 -4.48 -3.79 -28.41
N LYS A 270 -3.19 -3.92 -28.09
CA LYS A 270 -2.21 -4.67 -28.91
C LYS A 270 -2.28 -6.21 -28.74
N GLY A 271 -3.25 -6.74 -28.00
CA GLY A 271 -3.45 -8.18 -27.84
C GLY A 271 -2.49 -8.86 -26.84
N MET A 272 -1.78 -8.11 -26.02
CA MET A 272 -0.80 -8.69 -25.08
C MET A 272 -1.48 -9.42 -23.92
N LYS A 273 -0.91 -10.58 -23.54
CA LYS A 273 -1.38 -11.37 -22.40
C LYS A 273 -1.25 -10.58 -21.10
N LYS A 274 -2.31 -10.60 -20.26
CA LYS A 274 -2.43 -9.82 -19.01
C LYS A 274 -1.22 -9.91 -18.07
N ILE A 275 -0.63 -11.10 -17.92
CA ILE A 275 0.55 -11.30 -17.05
C ILE A 275 1.75 -10.55 -17.59
N LEU A 276 2.01 -10.65 -18.90
CA LEU A 276 3.14 -9.98 -19.55
C LEU A 276 3.02 -8.46 -19.47
N ARG A 277 1.82 -7.89 -19.67
CA ARG A 277 1.59 -6.45 -19.53
C ARG A 277 1.99 -5.95 -18.14
N ARG A 278 1.54 -6.65 -17.10
CA ARG A 278 1.81 -6.31 -15.70
C ARG A 278 3.29 -6.46 -15.35
N LEU A 279 3.96 -7.49 -15.85
CA LEU A 279 5.39 -7.68 -15.65
C LEU A 279 6.21 -6.57 -16.32
N LEU A 280 5.83 -6.13 -17.52
CA LEU A 280 6.52 -5.04 -18.21
C LEU A 280 6.35 -3.71 -17.47
N ILE A 281 5.12 -3.38 -17.06
CA ILE A 281 4.84 -2.17 -16.29
C ILE A 281 5.58 -2.19 -14.95
N PHE A 282 5.47 -3.30 -14.21
CA PHE A 282 6.14 -3.44 -12.93
C PHE A 282 7.65 -3.36 -13.10
N GLY A 283 8.23 -4.13 -14.03
CA GLY A 283 9.66 -4.13 -14.32
C GLY A 283 10.18 -2.76 -14.74
N ALA A 284 9.44 -2.02 -15.57
CA ALA A 284 9.81 -0.65 -15.95
C ALA A 284 9.81 0.30 -14.74
N LEU A 285 8.85 0.17 -13.82
CA LEU A 285 8.81 0.95 -12.59
C LEU A 285 9.93 0.53 -11.62
N THR A 286 10.24 -0.76 -11.49
CA THR A 286 11.33 -1.23 -10.61
C THR A 286 12.69 -0.78 -11.13
N LEU A 287 12.89 -0.79 -12.45
CA LEU A 287 14.12 -0.33 -13.10
C LEU A 287 14.23 1.20 -13.16
N SER A 288 13.20 1.94 -12.73
CA SER A 288 13.25 3.40 -12.76
C SER A 288 14.38 3.99 -11.91
N GLY A 289 14.75 3.34 -10.79
CA GLY A 289 15.91 3.76 -10.00
C GLY A 289 17.23 3.68 -10.79
N THR A 290 17.38 2.69 -11.68
CA THR A 290 18.57 2.51 -12.51
C THR A 290 18.57 3.44 -13.74
N PHE A 291 17.39 3.69 -14.33
CA PHE A 291 17.23 4.54 -15.52
C PHE A 291 16.86 5.99 -15.17
N MET A 292 17.46 6.57 -14.12
CA MET A 292 17.31 7.98 -13.75
C MET A 292 15.84 8.46 -13.64
N LEU A 293 14.96 7.61 -13.11
CA LEU A 293 13.53 7.87 -12.91
C LEU A 293 12.72 8.13 -14.20
N ILE A 294 13.31 7.99 -15.39
CA ILE A 294 12.64 8.24 -16.68
C ILE A 294 11.34 7.45 -16.83
N PRO A 295 11.28 6.13 -16.55
CA PRO A 295 10.04 5.37 -16.67
C PRO A 295 8.93 5.87 -15.74
N LEU A 296 9.30 6.30 -14.53
CA LEU A 296 8.38 6.86 -13.56
C LEU A 296 7.84 8.21 -14.05
N PHE A 297 8.72 9.09 -14.50
CA PHE A 297 8.36 10.39 -15.05
C PHE A 297 7.44 10.28 -16.27
N ALA A 298 7.73 9.34 -17.17
CA ALA A 298 6.87 9.04 -18.31
C ALA A 298 5.46 8.65 -17.85
N CYS A 299 5.34 7.78 -16.84
CA CYS A 299 4.03 7.41 -16.29
C CYS A 299 3.30 8.62 -15.71
N ILE A 300 3.97 9.50 -14.97
CA ILE A 300 3.35 10.73 -14.43
C ILE A 300 2.79 11.60 -15.56
N VAL A 301 3.61 11.89 -16.57
CA VAL A 301 3.22 12.74 -17.70
C VAL A 301 2.05 12.12 -18.47
N PHE A 302 2.10 10.83 -18.78
CA PHE A 302 1.00 10.15 -19.48
C PHE A 302 -0.28 10.10 -18.64
N GLY A 303 -0.18 9.91 -17.32
CA GLY A 303 -1.34 9.95 -16.43
C GLY A 303 -1.97 11.35 -16.33
N LEU A 304 -1.14 12.38 -16.32
CA LEU A 304 -1.58 13.77 -16.35
C LEU A 304 -2.29 14.09 -17.67
N LEU A 305 -1.68 13.76 -18.81
CA LEU A 305 -2.27 13.99 -20.13
C LEU A 305 -3.60 13.24 -20.30
N ASP A 306 -3.68 11.99 -19.84
CA ASP A 306 -4.93 11.21 -19.90
C ASP A 306 -6.07 11.84 -19.10
N SER A 307 -5.76 12.57 -18.02
CA SER A 307 -6.77 13.30 -17.26
C SER A 307 -7.39 14.48 -18.04
N PHE A 308 -6.65 15.07 -18.99
CA PHE A 308 -7.18 16.13 -19.86
C PHE A 308 -7.85 15.58 -21.13
N PHE A 309 -7.17 14.67 -21.81
CA PHE A 309 -7.53 14.20 -23.15
C PHE A 309 -8.37 12.91 -23.19
N ASP A 310 -8.49 12.19 -22.07
CA ASP A 310 -9.19 10.90 -21.95
C ASP A 310 -8.87 9.93 -23.11
N TYR A 311 -7.60 9.51 -23.22
CA TYR A 311 -7.15 8.64 -24.33
C TYR A 311 -7.85 7.28 -24.35
N ARG A 312 -8.49 6.91 -23.24
CA ARG A 312 -9.20 5.65 -23.03
C ARG A 312 -10.71 5.77 -23.23
N HIS A 313 -11.23 6.99 -23.45
CA HIS A 313 -12.65 7.29 -23.65
C HIS A 313 -13.54 6.79 -22.50
N LEU A 314 -13.04 6.91 -21.26
CA LEU A 314 -13.69 6.41 -20.05
C LEU A 314 -14.93 7.22 -19.67
N HIS A 315 -15.01 8.50 -20.05
CA HIS A 315 -16.10 9.40 -19.65
C HIS A 315 -17.22 9.55 -20.69
N THR A 316 -17.11 8.92 -21.85
CA THR A 316 -17.93 9.21 -23.05
C THR A 316 -19.31 8.56 -23.12
N LYS A 317 -19.95 8.13 -22.01
CA LYS A 317 -21.27 7.46 -22.08
C LYS A 317 -22.37 7.95 -21.13
N GLU A 318 -22.13 8.96 -20.29
CA GLU A 318 -23.18 9.48 -19.38
C GLU A 318 -23.46 10.99 -19.50
N GLU A 319 -22.85 11.68 -20.47
CA GLU A 319 -23.14 13.10 -20.76
C GLU A 319 -23.61 13.32 -22.22
N GLN A 320 -24.60 12.53 -22.64
CA GLN A 320 -25.49 12.86 -23.76
C GLN A 320 -26.94 12.61 -23.37
#